data_AF-A0AAJ2V8J3-F1
#
_entry.id   AF-A0AAJ2V8J3-F1
#
_cell.length_a   1.000
_cell.length_b   1.000
_cell.length_c   1.000
_cell.angle_alpha   90.00
_cell.angle_beta   90.00
_cell.angle_gamma   90.00
#
_symmetry.space_group_name_H-M   'P 1'
#
loop_
_entity.id
_entity.type
_entity.pdbx_description
1 polymer ?
#
loop_
_entity_poly.entity_id
_entity_poly.type
_entity_poly.pdbx_seq_one_letter_code
_entity_poly.pdbx_strand_id
1 'polypeptide(L)'
;MNYEFNLWGWYAGMSTTPGSRTTTLPPDNMQTHETAGRPRSNFTGLAWVELPYEAPPEPVPEPALPEIVITGIAADREGFVHTPDFTDATVPVGATLAFAAELRAGDQVLTLDDSFRLPIRSRDGRERVVLASMAKGFIRFSVHFEDSRVWEVTEAMINADLPPERHMRFKGIKVFAVEA
;
A
#
# COMPACT_ATOMS: atom_id res chain seq x y z
N MET A 1 38.05 -17.88 -17.57
CA MET A 1 36.69 -18.45 -17.51
C MET A 1 36.19 -18.25 -16.11
N ASN A 2 35.00 -17.68 -15.93
CA ASN A 2 34.41 -17.50 -14.61
C ASN A 2 33.19 -18.41 -14.47
N TYR A 3 32.91 -18.85 -13.25
CA TYR A 3 31.78 -19.69 -12.89
C TYR A 3 30.82 -18.85 -12.06
N GLU A 4 29.59 -18.72 -12.54
CA GLU A 4 28.56 -17.87 -11.92
C GLU A 4 27.79 -18.64 -10.85
N PHE A 5 27.35 -17.93 -9.82
CA PHE A 5 26.42 -18.44 -8.82
C PHE A 5 25.27 -17.45 -8.58
N ASN A 6 24.07 -17.97 -8.35
CA ASN A 6 22.88 -17.13 -8.11
C ASN A 6 22.85 -16.55 -6.68
N LEU A 7 21.76 -15.86 -6.31
CA LEU A 7 21.60 -15.21 -5.00
C LEU A 7 21.82 -16.17 -3.81
N TRP A 8 21.55 -17.45 -4.01
CA TRP A 8 21.60 -18.52 -3.01
C TRP A 8 22.85 -19.41 -3.14
N GLY A 9 23.83 -19.00 -3.95
CA GLY A 9 25.10 -19.71 -4.11
C GLY A 9 25.06 -20.86 -5.13
N TRP A 10 23.91 -21.21 -5.71
CA TRP A 10 23.83 -22.30 -6.67
C TRP A 10 24.51 -21.95 -7.99
N TYR A 11 25.28 -22.90 -8.55
CA TYR A 11 25.94 -22.75 -9.85
C TYR A 11 24.95 -22.37 -10.94
N ALA A 12 25.21 -21.26 -11.64
CA ALA A 12 24.31 -20.65 -12.62
C ALA A 12 24.85 -20.68 -14.05
N GLY A 13 26.03 -21.23 -14.28
CA GLY A 13 26.66 -21.31 -15.59
C GLY A 13 28.06 -20.69 -15.61
N MET A 14 28.56 -20.42 -16.82
CA MET A 14 29.87 -19.80 -17.00
C MET A 14 29.72 -18.41 -17.60
N SER A 15 30.71 -17.56 -17.30
CA SER A 15 30.78 -16.20 -17.79
C SER A 15 32.18 -15.84 -18.26
N THR A 16 32.25 -15.06 -19.34
CA THR A 16 33.49 -14.53 -19.89
C THR A 16 33.97 -13.29 -19.16
N THR A 17 33.10 -12.63 -18.39
CA THR A 17 33.38 -11.39 -17.66
C THR A 17 33.32 -11.61 -16.15
N PRO A 18 34.27 -11.12 -15.35
CA PRO A 18 34.17 -11.19 -13.90
C PRO A 18 33.04 -10.29 -13.38
N GLY A 19 32.31 -10.78 -12.38
CA GLY A 19 31.22 -10.08 -11.71
C GLY A 19 31.18 -10.38 -10.21
N SER A 20 30.29 -9.70 -9.48
CA SER A 20 30.15 -9.85 -8.03
C SER A 20 29.71 -11.23 -7.57
N ARG A 21 29.16 -12.06 -8.48
CA ARG A 21 28.74 -13.44 -8.22
C ARG A 21 29.43 -14.44 -9.15
N THR A 22 30.71 -14.20 -9.41
CA THR A 22 31.53 -15.10 -10.23
C THR A 22 32.80 -15.48 -9.48
N THR A 23 33.29 -16.70 -9.71
CA THR A 23 34.58 -17.18 -9.21
C THR A 23 35.39 -17.82 -10.32
N THR A 24 36.72 -17.83 -10.21
CA THR A 24 37.60 -18.57 -11.12
C THR A 24 37.82 -20.02 -10.68
N LEU A 25 37.36 -20.39 -9.49
CA LEU A 25 37.41 -21.76 -9.00
C LEU A 25 36.36 -22.61 -9.76
N PRO A 26 36.74 -23.74 -10.37
CA PRO A 26 35.79 -24.60 -11.06
C PRO A 26 34.93 -25.42 -10.08
N PRO A 27 33.61 -25.57 -10.31
CA PRO A 27 32.79 -26.54 -9.61
C PRO A 27 33.02 -27.97 -10.12
N ASP A 28 32.87 -28.96 -9.25
CA ASP A 28 32.91 -30.38 -9.62
C ASP A 28 31.66 -30.81 -10.42
N ASN A 29 30.52 -30.16 -10.16
CA ASN A 29 29.24 -30.43 -10.82
C ASN A 29 28.70 -29.16 -11.50
N MET A 30 28.67 -29.16 -12.84
CA MET A 30 28.22 -28.03 -13.67
C MET A 30 26.75 -28.13 -14.10
N GLN A 31 25.94 -28.95 -13.42
CA GLN A 31 24.51 -29.04 -13.71
C GLN A 31 23.75 -27.82 -13.17
N THR A 32 22.69 -27.43 -13.87
CA THR A 32 21.81 -26.31 -13.51
C THR A 32 20.36 -26.72 -13.29
N HIS A 33 20.11 -28.01 -13.03
CA HIS A 33 18.76 -28.50 -12.75
C HIS A 33 18.16 -27.84 -11.50
N GLU A 34 16.84 -27.71 -11.49
CA GLU A 34 16.08 -27.09 -10.41
C GLU A 34 15.15 -28.09 -9.70
N THR A 35 15.42 -29.38 -9.85
CA THR A 35 14.66 -30.41 -9.15
C THR A 35 15.18 -30.52 -7.71
N ALA A 36 14.32 -30.22 -6.74
CA ALA A 36 14.66 -30.29 -5.31
C ALA A 36 15.27 -31.65 -4.94
N GLY A 37 16.31 -31.62 -4.11
CA GLY A 37 17.03 -32.79 -3.62
C GLY A 37 18.08 -33.36 -4.56
N ARG A 38 18.13 -32.95 -5.84
CA ARG A 38 19.18 -33.42 -6.76
C ARG A 38 20.53 -32.75 -6.45
N PRO A 39 21.67 -33.46 -6.52
CA PRO A 39 22.99 -32.86 -6.28
C PRO A 39 23.33 -31.72 -7.25
N ARG A 40 23.71 -30.56 -6.72
CA ARG A 40 24.13 -29.37 -7.48
C ARG A 40 25.25 -28.65 -6.73
N SER A 41 26.17 -28.02 -7.45
CA SER A 41 27.23 -27.21 -6.83
C SER A 41 26.67 -25.93 -6.24
N ASN A 42 27.04 -25.64 -4.99
CA ASN A 42 26.77 -24.41 -4.26
C ASN A 42 28.10 -23.76 -3.84
N PHE A 43 28.26 -22.47 -4.10
CA PHE A 43 29.46 -21.73 -3.76
C PHE A 43 29.34 -21.10 -2.36
N THR A 44 30.22 -21.47 -1.44
CA THR A 44 30.22 -21.00 -0.05
C THR A 44 30.90 -19.65 0.17
N GLY A 45 31.38 -19.02 -0.90
CA GLY A 45 32.29 -17.87 -0.84
C GLY A 45 33.77 -18.27 -0.86
N LEU A 46 34.09 -19.53 -0.53
CA LEU A 46 35.47 -20.04 -0.52
C LEU A 46 35.68 -21.21 -1.48
N ALA A 47 34.67 -22.07 -1.62
CA ALA A 47 34.75 -23.27 -2.46
C ALA A 47 33.36 -23.67 -2.97
N TRP A 48 33.35 -24.52 -3.99
CA TRP A 48 32.15 -25.24 -4.39
C TRP A 48 31.95 -26.46 -3.50
N VAL A 49 30.72 -26.66 -3.04
CA VAL A 49 30.29 -27.85 -2.32
C VAL A 49 29.09 -28.46 -3.04
N GLU A 50 29.02 -29.77 -3.11
CA GLU A 50 27.88 -30.46 -3.70
C GLU A 50 26.79 -30.64 -2.63
N LEU A 51 25.64 -30.03 -2.87
CA LEU A 51 24.50 -30.07 -1.96
C LEU A 51 23.24 -30.53 -2.70
N PRO A 52 22.28 -31.16 -2.02
CA PRO A 52 20.93 -31.34 -2.56
C PRO A 52 20.34 -29.97 -2.91
N TYR A 53 19.92 -29.77 -4.15
CA TYR A 53 19.35 -28.51 -4.59
C TYR A 53 18.12 -28.15 -3.75
N GLU A 54 18.10 -26.94 -3.24
CA GLU A 54 16.96 -26.34 -2.57
C GLU A 54 16.47 -25.18 -3.43
N ALA A 55 15.19 -25.27 -3.83
CA ALA A 55 14.57 -24.19 -4.56
C ALA A 55 14.56 -22.93 -3.69
N PRO A 56 14.86 -21.75 -4.26
CA PRO A 56 14.69 -20.50 -3.56
C PRO A 56 13.30 -20.41 -2.90
N PRO A 57 13.18 -19.82 -1.71
CA PRO A 57 11.88 -19.56 -1.13
C PRO A 57 11.10 -18.67 -2.10
N GLU A 58 9.82 -19.00 -2.31
CA GLU A 58 8.93 -18.10 -3.05
C GLU A 58 8.89 -16.76 -2.31
N PRO A 59 9.00 -15.62 -3.03
CA PRO A 59 8.86 -14.32 -2.41
C PRO A 59 7.47 -14.24 -1.78
N VAL A 60 7.43 -14.01 -0.46
CA VAL A 60 6.17 -13.74 0.24
C VAL A 60 5.61 -12.44 -0.34
N PRO A 61 4.38 -12.41 -0.87
CA PRO A 61 3.76 -11.16 -1.30
C PRO A 61 3.77 -10.18 -0.13
N GLU A 62 4.30 -8.97 -0.34
CA GLU A 62 4.13 -7.91 0.65
C GLU A 62 2.62 -7.72 0.89
N PRO A 63 2.16 -7.69 2.16
CA PRO A 63 0.76 -7.45 2.43
C PRO A 63 0.37 -6.10 1.82
N ALA A 64 -0.62 -6.12 0.91
CA ALA A 64 -1.13 -4.91 0.31
C ALA A 64 -1.59 -3.96 1.42
N LEU A 65 -1.15 -2.70 1.37
CA LEU A 65 -1.58 -1.68 2.32
C LEU A 65 -3.12 -1.60 2.30
N PRO A 66 -3.79 -1.63 3.46
CA PRO A 66 -5.24 -1.47 3.53
C PRO A 66 -5.67 -0.17 2.86
N GLU A 67 -6.83 -0.15 2.21
CA GLU A 67 -7.38 1.02 1.53
C GLU A 67 -8.66 1.50 2.21
N ILE A 68 -8.77 2.79 2.46
CA ILE A 68 -10.03 3.44 2.82
C ILE A 68 -10.80 3.73 1.54
N VAL A 69 -11.97 3.11 1.39
CA VAL A 69 -12.86 3.30 0.24
C VAL A 69 -14.14 3.98 0.71
N ILE A 70 -14.43 5.18 0.20
CA ILE A 70 -15.72 5.85 0.45
C ILE A 70 -16.82 5.07 -0.28
N THR A 71 -17.84 4.65 0.46
CA THR A 71 -18.98 3.88 -0.05
C THR A 71 -20.28 4.68 -0.07
N GLY A 72 -20.32 5.83 0.62
CA GLY A 72 -21.45 6.74 0.56
C GLY A 72 -21.18 8.08 1.20
N ILE A 73 -21.87 9.11 0.69
CA ILE A 73 -21.89 10.45 1.25
C ILE A 73 -23.36 10.91 1.26
N ALA A 74 -23.83 11.39 2.41
CA ALA A 74 -25.16 11.98 2.54
C ALA A 74 -25.04 13.42 3.04
N ALA A 75 -25.89 14.31 2.54
CA ALA A 75 -25.99 15.69 3.00
C ALA A 75 -27.30 15.90 3.78
N ASP A 76 -27.27 16.82 4.74
CA ASP A 76 -28.46 17.27 5.47
C ASP A 76 -29.25 18.37 4.74
N ARG A 77 -28.75 18.86 3.60
CA ARG A 77 -29.35 19.90 2.77
C ARG A 77 -29.45 19.48 1.30
N GLU A 78 -30.41 20.06 0.59
CA GLU A 78 -30.53 19.93 -0.87
C GLU A 78 -29.34 20.60 -1.59
N GLY A 79 -29.21 20.38 -2.91
CA GLY A 79 -28.12 20.94 -3.71
C GLY A 79 -26.78 20.22 -3.57
N PHE A 80 -26.73 19.14 -2.79
CA PHE A 80 -25.59 18.23 -2.74
C PHE A 80 -25.46 17.42 -4.03
N VAL A 81 -24.27 17.41 -4.60
CA VAL A 81 -23.89 16.57 -5.75
C VAL A 81 -22.49 16.02 -5.54
N HIS A 82 -22.21 14.82 -6.06
CA HIS A 82 -20.88 14.23 -5.99
C HIS A 82 -20.58 13.41 -7.24
N THR A 83 -19.30 13.14 -7.49
CA THR A 83 -18.89 12.23 -8.56
C THR A 83 -19.21 10.78 -8.16
N PRO A 84 -19.46 9.87 -9.13
CA PRO A 84 -19.78 8.47 -8.82
C PRO A 84 -18.71 7.74 -8.01
N ASP A 85 -17.46 8.19 -8.09
CA ASP A 85 -16.30 7.62 -7.40
C ASP A 85 -15.94 8.35 -6.10
N PHE A 86 -16.78 9.29 -5.66
CA PHE A 86 -16.64 10.07 -4.43
C PHE A 86 -15.32 10.85 -4.30
N THR A 87 -14.71 11.24 -5.42
CA THR A 87 -13.49 12.07 -5.42
C THR A 87 -13.78 13.55 -5.34
N ASP A 88 -14.93 13.99 -5.87
CA ASP A 88 -15.39 15.37 -5.77
C ASP A 88 -16.83 15.42 -5.26
N ALA A 89 -17.13 16.39 -4.41
CA ALA A 89 -18.45 16.68 -3.89
C ALA A 89 -18.69 18.19 -3.82
N THR A 90 -19.88 18.65 -4.17
CA THR A 90 -20.31 20.04 -4.02
C THR A 90 -21.49 20.10 -3.08
N VAL A 91 -21.47 21.04 -2.15
CA VAL A 91 -22.50 21.20 -1.13
C VAL A 91 -22.75 22.68 -0.82
N PRO A 92 -23.98 23.10 -0.46
CA PRO A 92 -24.21 24.46 0.01
C PRO A 92 -23.48 24.77 1.32
N VAL A 93 -23.11 26.04 1.49
CA VAL A 93 -22.63 26.55 2.78
C VAL A 93 -23.68 26.32 3.88
N GLY A 94 -23.19 25.92 5.06
CA GLY A 94 -23.97 25.54 6.23
C GLY A 94 -24.48 24.10 6.21
N ALA A 95 -24.11 23.29 5.21
CA ALA A 95 -24.46 21.88 5.17
C ALA A 95 -23.49 21.00 6.00
N THR A 96 -24.01 19.86 6.42
CA THR A 96 -23.25 18.78 7.05
C THR A 96 -23.25 17.57 6.14
N LEU A 97 -22.06 17.07 5.82
CA LEU A 97 -21.89 15.81 5.10
C LEU A 97 -21.59 14.68 6.09
N ALA A 98 -22.35 13.59 5.98
CA ALA A 98 -22.09 12.32 6.65
C ALA A 98 -21.44 11.33 5.67
N PHE A 99 -20.27 10.83 6.05
CA PHE A 99 -19.48 9.92 5.23
C PHE A 99 -19.60 8.49 5.76
N ALA A 100 -19.72 7.54 4.83
CA ALA A 100 -19.55 6.11 5.05
C ALA A 100 -18.39 5.62 4.20
N ALA A 101 -17.47 4.89 4.82
CA ALA A 101 -16.34 4.28 4.14
C ALA A 101 -16.05 2.88 4.72
N GLU A 102 -15.21 2.12 4.03
CA GLU A 102 -14.75 0.80 4.44
C GLU A 102 -13.23 0.74 4.40
N LEU A 103 -12.63 0.06 5.37
CA LEU A 103 -11.22 -0.33 5.32
C LEU A 103 -11.12 -1.70 4.65
N ARG A 104 -10.45 -1.77 3.50
CA ARG A 104 -10.36 -2.97 2.68
C ARG A 104 -8.93 -3.44 2.48
N ALA A 105 -8.74 -4.75 2.30
CA ALA A 105 -7.54 -5.34 1.73
C ALA A 105 -7.95 -6.08 0.45
N GLY A 106 -7.72 -5.43 -0.71
CA GLY A 106 -8.33 -5.86 -1.97
C GLY A 106 -9.86 -5.76 -1.89
N ASP A 107 -10.57 -6.84 -2.22
CA ASP A 107 -12.03 -6.88 -2.20
C ASP A 107 -12.64 -7.21 -0.82
N GLN A 108 -11.80 -7.46 0.19
CA GLN A 108 -12.26 -7.87 1.53
C GLN A 108 -12.28 -6.68 2.50
N VAL A 109 -13.41 -6.47 3.18
CA VAL A 109 -13.50 -5.54 4.31
C VAL A 109 -12.80 -6.14 5.53
N LEU A 110 -11.90 -5.37 6.14
CA LEU A 110 -11.15 -5.79 7.32
C LEU A 110 -12.00 -5.64 8.59
N THR A 111 -12.11 -6.70 9.38
CA THR A 111 -12.90 -6.68 10.63
C THR A 111 -12.08 -6.07 11.78
N LEU A 112 -11.94 -4.75 11.78
CA LEU A 112 -11.18 -3.99 12.78
C LEU A 112 -12.04 -2.88 13.40
N ASP A 113 -11.85 -2.66 14.70
CA ASP A 113 -12.43 -1.54 15.44
C ASP A 113 -11.31 -0.55 15.77
N ASP A 114 -11.52 0.74 15.47
CA ASP A 114 -10.57 1.80 15.79
C ASP A 114 -11.23 3.19 15.80
N SER A 115 -10.48 4.22 16.14
CA SER A 115 -10.82 5.60 15.88
C SER A 115 -9.58 6.39 15.49
N PHE A 116 -9.68 7.21 14.45
CA PHE A 116 -8.54 8.00 13.99
C PHE A 116 -8.96 9.40 13.61
N ARG A 117 -7.98 10.29 13.62
CA ARG A 117 -8.15 11.70 13.27
C ARG A 117 -7.97 11.84 11.76
N LEU A 118 -8.96 12.45 11.12
CA LEU A 118 -8.94 12.82 9.71
C LEU A 118 -8.71 14.33 9.61
N PRO A 119 -7.51 14.79 9.22
CA PRO A 119 -7.28 16.18 8.88
C PRO A 119 -8.01 16.50 7.58
N ILE A 120 -8.79 17.58 7.57
CA ILE A 120 -9.36 18.17 6.37
C ILE A 120 -8.83 19.60 6.24
N ARG A 121 -8.26 19.90 5.08
CA ARG A 121 -7.57 21.18 4.85
C ARG A 121 -8.26 21.95 3.75
N SER A 122 -8.40 23.24 3.95
CA SER A 122 -8.90 24.15 2.93
C SER A 122 -7.75 24.64 2.05
N ARG A 123 -8.06 25.05 0.80
CA ARG A 123 -7.04 25.59 -0.12
C ARG A 123 -6.30 26.82 0.42
N ASP A 124 -6.91 27.60 1.31
CA ASP A 124 -6.27 28.74 1.97
C ASP A 124 -5.47 28.36 3.24
N GLY A 125 -5.31 27.07 3.51
CA GLY A 125 -4.43 26.56 4.56
C GLY A 125 -5.07 26.36 5.92
N ARG A 126 -6.37 26.64 6.09
CA ARG A 126 -7.07 26.28 7.34
C ARG A 126 -7.24 24.78 7.42
N GLU A 127 -7.10 24.24 8.63
CA GLU A 127 -7.26 22.82 8.91
C GLU A 127 -8.35 22.60 9.94
N ARG A 128 -9.10 21.51 9.76
CA ARG A 128 -10.01 20.96 10.77
C ARG A 128 -9.63 19.50 10.98
N VAL A 129 -9.79 19.01 12.20
CA VAL A 129 -9.53 17.60 12.52
C VAL A 129 -10.86 16.97 12.90
N VAL A 130 -11.25 15.94 12.17
CA VAL A 130 -12.49 15.20 12.38
C VAL A 130 -12.15 13.85 13.01
N LEU A 131 -12.92 13.42 14.00
CA LEU A 131 -12.78 12.08 14.55
C LEU A 131 -13.61 11.11 13.71
N ALA A 132 -12.94 10.16 13.06
CA ALA A 132 -13.59 9.02 12.42
C ALA A 132 -13.67 7.84 13.38
N SER A 133 -14.85 7.22 13.44
CA SER A 133 -15.06 5.98 14.18
C SER A 133 -15.11 4.82 13.19
N MET A 134 -14.36 3.75 13.48
CA MET A 134 -14.35 2.52 12.70
C MET A 134 -14.87 1.37 13.56
N ALA A 135 -15.89 0.67 13.05
CA ALA A 135 -16.42 -0.54 13.67
C ALA A 135 -16.53 -1.65 12.63
N LYS A 136 -15.86 -2.78 12.86
CA LYS A 136 -15.76 -3.93 11.95
C LYS A 136 -15.37 -3.52 10.52
N GLY A 137 -14.43 -2.57 10.40
CA GLY A 137 -13.96 -2.02 9.13
C GLY A 137 -14.84 -0.94 8.51
N PHE A 138 -16.03 -0.68 9.06
CA PHE A 138 -16.90 0.38 8.58
C PHE A 138 -16.59 1.69 9.29
N ILE A 139 -16.19 2.68 8.51
CA ILE A 139 -15.77 4.00 8.97
C ILE A 139 -16.93 4.99 8.79
N ARG A 140 -17.19 5.78 9.83
CA ARG A 140 -18.18 6.86 9.80
C ARG A 140 -17.63 8.14 10.41
N PHE A 141 -17.94 9.27 9.77
CA PHE A 141 -17.67 10.60 10.28
C PHE A 141 -18.61 11.63 9.65
N SER A 142 -18.64 12.84 10.21
CA SER A 142 -19.43 13.94 9.66
C SER A 142 -18.66 15.24 9.72
N VAL A 143 -18.88 16.11 8.73
CA VAL A 143 -18.18 17.39 8.60
C VAL A 143 -19.19 18.48 8.27
N HIS A 144 -19.18 19.56 9.05
CA HIS A 144 -19.99 20.76 8.81
C HIS A 144 -19.17 21.80 8.04
N PHE A 145 -19.74 22.42 7.01
CA PHE A 145 -19.05 23.37 6.13
C PHE A 145 -19.64 24.78 6.26
N GLU A 146 -18.99 25.67 7.01
CA GLU A 146 -19.54 26.97 7.42
C GLU A 146 -19.24 28.11 6.44
N ASP A 147 -18.22 27.96 5.60
CA ASP A 147 -17.74 28.99 4.69
C ASP A 147 -17.64 28.43 3.27
N SER A 148 -17.83 29.29 2.26
CA SER A 148 -17.53 28.89 0.88
C SER A 148 -16.03 28.71 0.67
N ARG A 149 -15.61 27.45 0.50
CA ARG A 149 -14.20 27.02 0.39
C ARG A 149 -14.11 25.69 -0.36
N VAL A 150 -12.92 25.40 -0.84
CA VAL A 150 -12.54 24.04 -1.27
C VAL A 150 -11.78 23.38 -0.14
N TRP A 151 -12.30 22.26 0.33
CA TRP A 151 -11.71 21.41 1.36
C TRP A 151 -11.20 20.13 0.73
N GLU A 152 -10.09 19.60 1.21
CA GLU A 152 -9.47 18.38 0.72
C GLU A 152 -8.99 17.48 1.86
N VAL A 153 -9.06 16.17 1.60
CA VAL A 153 -8.41 15.13 2.39
C VAL A 153 -7.63 14.25 1.41
N THR A 154 -6.37 13.97 1.69
CA THR A 154 -5.47 13.18 0.83
C THR A 154 -4.88 11.99 1.59
N GLU A 155 -4.34 10.99 0.86
CA GLU A 155 -3.60 9.87 1.45
C GLU A 155 -2.49 10.33 2.39
N ALA A 156 -1.71 11.33 1.98
CA ALA A 156 -0.62 11.85 2.80
C ALA A 156 -1.13 12.47 4.11
N MET A 157 -2.29 13.13 4.09
CA MET A 157 -2.86 13.75 5.28
C MET A 157 -3.39 12.72 6.28
N ILE A 158 -4.06 11.66 5.82
CA ILE A 158 -4.56 10.61 6.74
C ILE A 158 -3.42 9.83 7.40
N ASN A 159 -2.30 9.68 6.69
CA ASN A 159 -1.14 8.91 7.15
C ASN A 159 -0.10 9.76 7.90
N ALA A 160 -0.28 11.09 7.97
CA ALA A 160 0.72 12.01 8.52
C ALA A 160 1.10 11.69 9.97
N ASP A 161 0.10 11.30 10.78
CA ASP A 161 0.28 10.98 12.20
C ASP A 161 0.30 9.47 12.48
N LEU A 162 0.32 8.63 11.44
CA LEU A 162 0.33 7.18 11.56
C LEU A 162 1.74 6.62 11.35
N PRO A 163 2.15 5.59 12.13
CA PRO A 163 3.40 4.88 11.85
C PRO A 163 3.30 4.12 10.51
N PRO A 164 4.43 3.88 9.80
CA PRO A 164 4.43 3.30 8.46
C PRO A 164 3.65 1.99 8.32
N GLU A 165 3.70 1.13 9.33
CA GLU A 165 2.98 -0.14 9.37
C GLU A 165 1.45 0.01 9.48
N ARG A 166 0.94 1.21 9.76
CA ARG A 166 -0.50 1.55 9.78
C ARG A 166 -0.91 2.46 8.64
N HIS A 167 -0.02 2.70 7.68
CA HIS A 167 -0.38 3.50 6.51
C HIS A 167 -1.47 2.81 5.71
N MET A 168 -2.37 3.63 5.18
CA MET A 168 -3.51 3.19 4.40
C MET A 168 -3.52 3.90 3.05
N ARG A 169 -3.98 3.23 2.00
CA ARG A 169 -4.30 3.88 0.73
C ARG A 169 -5.57 4.69 0.86
N PHE A 170 -5.62 5.83 0.19
CA PHE A 170 -6.83 6.63 0.11
C PHE A 170 -6.82 7.50 -1.13
N LYS A 171 -7.84 7.34 -1.97
CA LYS A 171 -7.98 8.11 -3.22
C LYS A 171 -8.07 9.63 -2.98
N GLY A 172 -8.48 10.04 -1.78
CA GLY A 172 -8.73 11.43 -1.46
C GLY A 172 -10.13 11.87 -1.88
N ILE A 173 -10.55 13.01 -1.32
CA ILE A 173 -11.78 13.70 -1.72
C ILE A 173 -11.58 15.21 -1.65
N LYS A 174 -12.18 15.93 -2.59
CA LYS A 174 -12.37 17.38 -2.53
C LYS A 174 -13.85 17.72 -2.34
N VAL A 175 -14.11 18.63 -1.42
CA VAL A 175 -15.45 19.16 -1.14
C VAL A 175 -15.49 20.64 -1.45
N PHE A 176 -16.36 21.03 -2.37
CA PHE A 176 -16.63 22.41 -2.78
C PHE A 176 -17.85 22.92 -2.01
N ALA A 177 -17.62 23.69 -0.96
CA ALA A 177 -18.68 24.42 -0.27
C ALA A 177 -18.97 25.73 -1.03
N VAL A 178 -20.20 25.88 -1.52
CA VAL A 178 -20.61 27.02 -2.37
C VAL A 178 -21.77 27.77 -1.75
N GLU A 179 -21.80 29.10 -1.93
CA GLU A 179 -22.99 29.89 -1.60
C GLU A 179 -24.17 29.43 -2.47
N ALA A 180 -25.36 29.35 -1.87
CA ALA A 180 -26.59 28.91 -2.54
C ALA A 180 -27.25 30.05 -3.34
#